data_AF-A0A970KTF5-F1
#
_entry.id   AF-A0A970KTF5-F1
#
_cell.length_a   1.000
_cell.length_b   1.000
_cell.length_c   1.000
_cell.angle_alpha   90.00
_cell.angle_beta   90.00
_cell.angle_gamma   90.00
#
_symmetry.space_group_name_H-M   'P 1'
#
loop_
_entity.id
_entity.type
_entity.pdbx_description
1 polymer ?
#
loop_
_entity_poly.entity_id
_entity_poly.type
_entity_poly.pdbx_seq_one_letter_code
_entity_poly.pdbx_strand_id
1 'polypeptide(L)'
;MSLTPLEIQKAQFAERRRGYDPEEVHHFLSLVAETLTARLAQIERLESENRFFAERLRDAEERERQLQETLVRGQRVSEEIVANSHREAQLLIKEAEHAADKIVEQALAQAQHVEGRLQELRLQRKEMQMRLRNVLDLYRQMLESDEEDERTTATVRTLPRTGRRPA
;
A
#
# COMPACT_ATOMS: atom_id res chain seq x y z
N MET A 1 -34.68 7.98 -64.55
CA MET A 1 -34.35 9.06 -65.48
C MET A 1 -35.44 10.10 -65.38
N SER A 2 -35.11 11.26 -64.81
CA SER A 2 -36.04 12.36 -64.58
C SER A 2 -35.70 13.51 -65.53
N LEU A 3 -36.73 14.06 -66.17
CA LEU A 3 -36.62 15.28 -66.98
C LEU A 3 -35.98 16.40 -66.16
N THR A 4 -35.00 17.10 -66.74
CA THR A 4 -34.42 18.28 -66.12
C THR A 4 -35.35 19.49 -66.31
N PRO A 5 -35.31 20.49 -65.42
CA PRO A 5 -36.07 21.74 -65.61
C PRO A 5 -35.84 22.37 -67.00
N LEU A 6 -34.60 22.29 -67.49
CA LEU A 6 -34.20 22.80 -68.80
C LEU A 6 -34.84 22.01 -69.96
N GLU A 7 -34.98 20.69 -69.82
CA GLU A 7 -35.66 19.83 -70.79
C GLU A 7 -37.17 20.08 -70.82
N ILE A 8 -37.80 20.34 -69.67
CA ILE A 8 -39.23 20.68 -69.58
C ILE A 8 -39.50 22.03 -70.27
N GLN A 9 -38.63 23.02 -70.07
CA GLN A 9 -38.80 24.34 -70.66
C GLN A 9 -38.58 24.36 -72.19
N LYS A 10 -37.76 23.45 -72.70
CA LYS A 10 -37.48 23.29 -74.15
C LYS A 10 -38.35 22.24 -74.83
N ALA A 11 -39.32 21.65 -74.12
CA ALA A 11 -40.16 20.60 -74.67
C ALA A 11 -41.03 21.14 -75.80
N GLN A 12 -40.96 20.49 -76.97
CA GLN A 12 -41.78 20.82 -78.13
C GLN A 12 -42.86 19.75 -78.35
N PHE A 13 -44.08 20.19 -78.66
CA PHE A 13 -45.22 19.32 -78.91
C PHE A 13 -45.73 19.50 -80.34
N ALA A 14 -46.18 18.42 -80.96
CA ALA A 14 -46.74 18.47 -82.31
C ALA A 14 -48.15 19.09 -82.30
N GLU A 15 -48.41 20.05 -83.19
CA GLU A 15 -49.74 20.64 -83.35
C GLU A 15 -50.74 19.65 -83.97
N ARG A 16 -51.98 19.65 -83.46
CA ARG A 16 -53.11 18.89 -84.03
C ARG A 16 -54.34 19.78 -84.11
N ARG A 17 -55.23 19.53 -85.09
CA ARG A 17 -56.44 20.35 -85.37
C ARG A 17 -57.43 20.51 -84.18
N ARG A 18 -57.26 19.76 -83.08
CA ARG A 18 -57.93 19.91 -81.78
C ARG A 18 -56.91 19.67 -80.67
N GLY A 19 -56.32 20.74 -80.14
CA GLY A 19 -55.29 20.69 -79.09
C GLY A 19 -55.46 21.84 -78.09
N TYR A 20 -54.66 21.80 -77.03
CA TYR A 20 -54.55 22.89 -76.05
C TYR A 20 -53.84 24.10 -76.67
N ASP A 21 -54.08 25.29 -76.11
CA ASP A 21 -53.42 26.52 -76.52
C ASP A 21 -51.89 26.41 -76.28
N PRO A 22 -51.05 26.57 -77.32
CA PRO A 22 -49.60 26.51 -77.19
C PRO A 22 -49.02 27.51 -76.17
N GLU A 23 -49.58 28.71 -76.03
CA GLU A 23 -49.09 29.72 -75.08
C GLU A 23 -49.38 29.32 -73.62
N GLU A 24 -50.59 28.81 -73.36
CA GLU A 24 -50.98 28.33 -72.03
C GLU A 24 -50.13 27.12 -71.60
N VAL A 25 -49.83 26.21 -72.55
CA VAL A 25 -48.94 25.07 -72.33
C VAL A 25 -47.51 25.52 -72.03
N HIS A 26 -46.96 26.50 -72.76
CA HIS A 26 -45.61 27.03 -72.50
C HIS A 26 -45.53 27.73 -71.13
N HIS A 27 -46.57 28.47 -70.74
CA HIS A 27 -46.65 29.09 -69.42
C HIS A 27 -46.67 28.03 -68.30
N PHE A 28 -47.49 26.98 -68.46
CA PHE A 28 -47.53 25.88 -67.50
C PHE A 28 -46.19 25.13 -67.41
N LEU A 29 -45.53 24.84 -68.54
CA LEU A 29 -44.22 24.20 -68.56
C LEU A 29 -43.14 25.05 -67.86
N SER A 30 -43.20 26.37 -68.01
CA SER A 30 -42.31 27.30 -67.30
C SER A 30 -42.53 27.23 -65.79
N LEU A 31 -43.79 27.26 -65.33
CA LEU A 31 -44.13 27.13 -63.91
C LEU A 31 -43.69 25.77 -63.32
N VAL A 32 -43.86 24.69 -64.08
CA VAL A 32 -43.41 23.35 -63.69
C VAL A 32 -41.88 23.29 -63.60
N ALA A 33 -41.16 23.88 -64.56
CA ALA A 33 -39.70 23.93 -64.55
C ALA A 33 -39.17 24.75 -63.36
N GLU A 34 -39.77 25.90 -63.04
CA GLU A 34 -39.43 26.70 -61.86
C GLU A 34 -39.68 25.92 -60.56
N THR A 35 -40.85 25.30 -60.44
CA THR A 35 -41.21 24.49 -59.26
C THR A 35 -40.25 23.32 -59.09
N LEU A 36 -39.90 22.63 -60.17
CA LEU A 36 -38.95 21.52 -60.15
C LEU A 36 -37.55 22.01 -59.74
N THR A 37 -37.11 23.16 -60.23
CA THR A 37 -35.83 23.77 -59.84
C THR A 37 -35.79 24.07 -58.34
N ALA A 38 -36.85 24.68 -57.80
CA ALA A 38 -36.95 24.97 -56.37
C ALA A 38 -36.94 23.68 -55.53
N ARG A 39 -37.62 22.62 -55.99
CA ARG A 39 -37.61 21.31 -55.30
C ARG A 39 -36.25 20.63 -55.34
N LEU A 40 -35.54 20.66 -56.47
CA LEU A 40 -34.19 20.11 -56.57
C LEU A 40 -33.22 20.83 -55.63
N ALA A 41 -33.26 22.16 -55.59
CA ALA A 41 -32.46 22.95 -54.64
C ALA A 41 -32.79 22.61 -53.18
N GLN A 42 -34.08 22.38 -52.86
CA GLN A 42 -34.49 21.94 -51.53
C GLN A 42 -33.96 20.54 -51.19
N ILE A 43 -33.98 19.60 -52.15
CA ILE A 43 -33.43 18.25 -51.98
C ILE A 43 -31.92 18.32 -51.72
N GLU A 44 -31.17 19.05 -52.53
CA GLU A 44 -29.71 19.20 -52.33
C GLU A 44 -29.38 19.79 -50.96
N ARG A 45 -30.16 20.80 -50.52
CA ARG A 45 -30.02 21.37 -49.18
C ARG A 45 -30.29 20.34 -48.08
N LEU A 46 -31.40 19.61 -48.16
CA LEU A 46 -31.77 18.61 -47.17
C LEU A 46 -30.77 17.45 -47.13
N GLU A 47 -30.25 17.03 -48.27
CA GLU A 47 -29.20 16.01 -48.34
C GLU A 47 -27.90 16.50 -47.69
N SER A 48 -27.54 17.77 -47.91
CA SER A 48 -26.38 18.38 -47.26
C SER A 48 -26.54 18.44 -45.73
N GLU A 49 -27.69 18.90 -45.26
CA GLU A 49 -28.02 18.93 -43.82
C GLU A 49 -28.03 17.51 -43.23
N ASN A 50 -28.59 16.53 -43.94
CA ASN A 50 -28.61 15.14 -43.49
C ASN A 50 -27.20 14.56 -43.36
N ARG A 51 -26.33 14.77 -44.36
CA ARG A 51 -24.91 14.36 -44.30
C ARG A 51 -24.22 14.99 -43.09
N PHE A 52 -24.41 16.29 -42.87
CA PHE A 52 -23.85 16.99 -41.71
C PHE A 52 -24.33 16.40 -40.37
N PHE A 53 -25.64 16.15 -40.22
CA PHE A 53 -26.15 15.56 -38.98
C PHE A 53 -25.71 14.10 -38.79
N ALA A 54 -25.60 13.32 -39.87
CA ALA A 54 -25.12 11.95 -39.82
C ALA A 54 -23.66 11.87 -39.35
N GLU A 55 -22.79 12.77 -39.81
CA GLU A 55 -21.41 12.87 -39.33
C GLU A 55 -21.35 13.26 -37.85
N ARG A 56 -22.12 14.27 -37.45
CA ARG A 56 -22.19 14.68 -36.04
C ARG A 56 -22.69 13.59 -35.11
N LEU A 57 -23.64 12.77 -35.57
CA LEU A 57 -24.15 11.65 -34.81
C LEU A 57 -23.06 10.58 -34.63
N ARG A 58 -22.33 10.23 -35.70
CA ARG A 58 -21.21 9.29 -35.62
C ARG A 58 -20.14 9.76 -34.64
N ASP A 59 -19.77 11.03 -34.69
CA ASP A 59 -18.78 11.62 -33.76
C ASP A 59 -19.28 11.62 -32.31
N ALA A 60 -20.58 11.77 -32.09
CA ALA A 60 -21.17 11.70 -30.76
C ALA A 60 -21.17 10.27 -30.23
N GLU A 61 -21.58 9.30 -31.05
CA GLU A 61 -21.56 7.88 -30.70
C GLU A 61 -20.13 7.38 -30.42
N GLU A 62 -19.14 7.86 -31.17
CA GLU A 62 -17.74 7.48 -30.95
C GLU A 62 -17.21 8.04 -29.63
N ARG A 63 -17.51 9.30 -29.31
CA ARG A 63 -17.19 9.88 -28.01
C ARG A 63 -17.90 9.17 -26.87
N GLU A 64 -19.15 8.79 -27.05
CA GLU A 64 -19.90 8.00 -26.05
C GLU A 64 -19.20 6.65 -25.79
N ARG A 65 -18.82 5.93 -26.84
CA ARG A 65 -18.07 4.67 -26.71
C ARG A 65 -16.76 4.86 -25.95
N GLN A 66 -15.98 5.89 -26.28
CA GLN A 66 -14.72 6.21 -25.60
C GLN A 66 -14.94 6.56 -24.12
N LEU A 67 -16.00 7.30 -23.80
CA LEU A 67 -16.36 7.63 -22.42
C LEU A 67 -16.77 6.38 -21.64
N GLN A 68 -17.58 5.50 -22.22
CA GLN A 68 -17.97 4.24 -21.60
C GLN A 68 -16.75 3.35 -21.33
N GLU A 69 -15.83 3.22 -22.30
CA GLU A 69 -14.58 2.47 -22.10
C GLU A 69 -13.72 3.08 -20.98
N THR A 70 -13.60 4.41 -20.96
CA THR A 70 -12.85 5.14 -19.93
C THR A 70 -13.46 4.93 -18.55
N LEU A 71 -14.79 4.95 -18.42
CA LEU A 71 -15.50 4.70 -17.17
C LEU A 71 -15.24 3.28 -16.65
N VAL A 72 -15.36 2.28 -17.51
CA VAL A 72 -15.07 0.88 -17.16
C VAL A 72 -13.61 0.72 -16.74
N ARG A 73 -12.69 1.35 -17.47
CA ARG A 73 -11.27 1.34 -17.13
C ARG A 73 -11.01 2.01 -15.77
N GLY A 74 -11.62 3.17 -15.52
CA GLY A 74 -11.53 3.88 -14.25
C GLY A 74 -12.04 3.05 -13.08
N GLN A 75 -13.16 2.34 -13.27
CA GLN A 75 -13.71 1.44 -12.26
C GLN A 75 -12.74 0.29 -11.95
N ARG A 76 -12.18 -0.38 -12.97
CA ARG A 76 -11.19 -1.45 -12.77
C ARG A 76 -9.94 -0.96 -12.03
N VAL A 77 -9.43 0.22 -12.39
CA VAL A 77 -8.28 0.82 -11.70
C VAL A 77 -8.62 1.11 -10.23
N SER A 78 -9.81 1.63 -9.96
CA SER A 78 -10.25 1.88 -8.58
C SER A 78 -10.36 0.59 -7.78
N GLU A 79 -10.92 -0.47 -8.36
CA GLU A 79 -11.01 -1.80 -7.73
C GLU A 79 -9.62 -2.39 -7.46
N GLU A 80 -8.69 -2.25 -8.41
CA GLU A 80 -7.30 -2.69 -8.27
C GLU A 80 -6.56 -1.93 -7.17
N ILE A 81 -6.74 -0.61 -7.06
CA ILE A 81 -6.17 0.20 -5.99
C ILE A 81 -6.65 -0.31 -4.64
N VAL A 82 -7.97 -0.50 -4.47
CA VAL A 82 -8.55 -0.99 -3.21
C VAL A 82 -8.01 -2.38 -2.87
N ALA A 83 -7.95 -3.30 -3.84
CA ALA A 83 -7.42 -4.64 -3.64
C ALA A 83 -5.91 -4.64 -3.29
N ASN A 84 -5.12 -3.76 -3.91
CA ASN A 84 -3.70 -3.59 -3.60
C ASN A 84 -3.51 -3.01 -2.19
N SER A 85 -4.24 -1.96 -1.82
CA SER A 85 -4.18 -1.36 -0.50
C SER A 85 -4.54 -2.36 0.61
N HIS A 86 -5.55 -3.21 0.39
CA HIS A 86 -5.87 -4.28 1.35
C HIS A 86 -4.75 -5.31 1.50
N ARG A 87 -4.13 -5.73 0.39
CA ARG A 87 -2.99 -6.66 0.43
C ARG A 87 -1.79 -6.06 1.14
N GLU A 88 -1.48 -4.80 0.84
CA GLU A 88 -0.36 -4.07 1.46
C GLU A 88 -0.61 -3.85 2.96
N ALA A 89 -1.83 -3.50 3.37
CA ALA A 89 -2.19 -3.40 4.77
C ALA A 89 -2.04 -4.74 5.52
N GLN A 90 -2.44 -5.86 4.90
CA GLN A 90 -2.24 -7.19 5.50
C GLN A 90 -0.76 -7.57 5.62
N LEU A 91 0.06 -7.22 4.62
CA LEU A 91 1.51 -7.40 4.66
C LEU A 91 2.13 -6.59 5.80
N LEU A 92 1.77 -5.32 5.92
CA LEU A 92 2.25 -4.43 6.98
C LEU A 92 1.91 -4.98 8.38
N ILE A 93 0.69 -5.48 8.58
CA ILE A 93 0.29 -6.09 9.85
C ILE A 93 1.17 -7.31 10.14
N LYS A 94 1.36 -8.21 9.18
CA LYS A 94 2.21 -9.40 9.37
C LYS A 94 3.67 -9.05 9.65
N GLU A 95 4.21 -8.04 8.99
CA GLU A 95 5.57 -7.55 9.25
C GLU A 95 5.69 -6.95 10.66
N ALA A 96 4.69 -6.20 11.10
CA ALA A 96 4.64 -5.64 12.46
C ALA A 96 4.53 -6.74 13.52
N GLU A 97 3.69 -7.77 13.30
CA GLU A 97 3.60 -8.95 14.16
C GLU A 97 4.95 -9.67 14.26
N HIS A 98 5.59 -9.93 13.12
CA HIS A 98 6.90 -10.60 13.10
C HIS A 98 8.00 -9.78 13.79
N ALA A 99 7.98 -8.45 13.64
CA ALA A 99 8.90 -7.57 14.33
C ALA A 99 8.65 -7.56 15.85
N ALA A 100 7.39 -7.56 16.27
CA ALA A 100 7.02 -7.65 17.68
C ALA A 100 7.48 -8.97 18.30
N ASP A 101 7.27 -10.10 17.62
CA ASP A 101 7.73 -11.42 18.07
C ASP A 101 9.24 -11.45 18.27
N LYS A 102 10.00 -10.89 17.32
CA LYS A 102 11.46 -10.76 17.44
C LYS A 102 11.89 -9.92 18.64
N ILE A 103 11.21 -8.80 18.90
CA ILE A 103 11.50 -7.95 20.06
C ILE A 103 11.25 -8.73 21.35
N VAL A 104 10.14 -9.47 21.45
CA VAL A 104 9.82 -10.29 22.62
C VAL A 104 10.85 -11.40 22.81
N GLU A 105 11.24 -12.11 21.75
CA GLU A 105 12.26 -13.16 21.80
C GLU A 105 13.61 -12.61 22.28
N GLN A 106 14.04 -11.45 21.74
CA GLN A 106 15.27 -10.78 22.17
C GLN A 106 15.21 -10.36 23.65
N ALA A 107 14.07 -9.80 24.10
CA ALA A 107 13.89 -9.39 25.48
C ALA A 107 13.94 -10.60 26.44
N LEU A 108 13.30 -11.71 26.07
CA LEU A 108 13.34 -12.96 26.84
C LEU A 108 14.77 -13.53 26.93
N ALA A 109 15.50 -13.56 25.81
CA ALA A 109 16.89 -14.02 25.78
C ALA A 109 17.79 -13.15 26.67
N GLN A 110 17.61 -11.82 26.65
CA GLN A 110 18.33 -10.90 27.52
C GLN A 110 17.98 -11.11 28.99
N ALA A 111 16.70 -11.31 29.31
CA ALA A 111 16.27 -11.58 30.69
C ALA A 111 16.91 -12.86 31.23
N GLN A 112 16.88 -13.95 30.46
CA GLN A 112 17.53 -15.21 30.83
C GLN A 112 19.05 -15.05 31.00
N HIS A 113 19.70 -14.25 30.14
CA HIS A 113 21.13 -13.97 30.26
C HIS A 113 21.45 -13.21 31.57
N VAL A 114 20.65 -12.19 31.91
CA VAL A 114 20.81 -11.43 33.16
C VAL A 114 20.56 -12.31 34.39
N GLU A 115 19.52 -13.15 34.36
CA GLU A 115 19.24 -14.11 35.43
C GLU A 115 20.38 -15.10 35.63
N GLY A 116 20.95 -15.63 34.55
CA GLY A 116 22.12 -16.51 34.60
C GLY A 116 23.31 -15.84 35.28
N ARG A 117 23.67 -14.62 34.85
CA ARG A 117 24.73 -13.82 35.46
C ARG A 117 24.47 -13.51 36.94
N LEU A 118 23.22 -13.26 37.31
CA LEU A 118 22.84 -13.03 38.70
C LEU A 118 23.07 -14.29 39.56
N GLN A 119 22.75 -15.47 39.04
CA GLN A 119 23.00 -16.73 39.75
C GLN A 119 24.51 -16.99 39.91
N GLU A 120 25.30 -16.75 38.86
CA GLU A 120 26.77 -16.85 38.92
C GLU A 120 27.34 -15.91 39.99
N LEU A 121 26.93 -14.65 40.02
CA LEU A 121 27.36 -13.67 41.02
C LEU A 121 26.96 -14.09 42.44
N ARG A 122 25.77 -14.66 42.62
CA ARG A 122 25.33 -15.19 43.93
C ARG A 122 26.20 -16.35 44.39
N LEU A 123 26.60 -17.24 43.49
CA LEU A 123 27.49 -18.36 43.79
C LEU A 123 28.89 -17.84 44.17
N GLN A 124 29.45 -16.92 43.38
CA GLN A 124 30.74 -16.28 43.67
C GLN A 124 30.72 -15.57 45.03
N ARG A 125 29.64 -14.86 45.36
CA ARG A 125 29.47 -14.23 46.68
C ARG A 125 29.50 -15.27 47.79
N LYS A 126 28.76 -16.37 47.66
CA LYS A 126 28.72 -17.45 48.66
C LYS A 126 30.10 -18.09 48.84
N GLU A 127 30.80 -18.34 47.74
CA GLU A 127 32.15 -18.89 47.76
C GLU A 127 33.13 -17.95 48.48
N MET A 128 33.11 -16.65 48.17
CA MET A 128 33.93 -15.66 48.86
C MET A 128 33.61 -15.60 50.35
N GLN A 129 32.33 -15.64 50.74
CA GLN A 129 31.92 -15.68 52.15
C GLN A 129 32.46 -16.92 52.88
N MET A 130 32.42 -18.10 52.24
CA MET A 130 32.99 -19.32 52.82
C MET A 130 34.51 -19.22 52.93
N ARG A 131 35.21 -18.73 51.90
CA ARG A 131 36.66 -18.50 51.93
C ARG A 131 37.05 -17.57 53.08
N LEU A 132 36.35 -16.45 53.24
CA LEU A 132 36.61 -15.50 54.31
C LEU A 132 36.38 -16.11 55.69
N ARG A 133 35.28 -16.87 55.86
CA ARG A 133 34.97 -17.56 57.11
C ARG A 133 36.07 -18.57 57.47
N ASN A 134 36.53 -19.36 56.52
CA ASN A 134 37.62 -20.32 56.72
C ASN A 134 38.93 -19.62 57.14
N VAL A 135 39.25 -18.46 56.54
CA VAL A 135 40.42 -17.66 56.92
C VAL A 135 40.30 -17.15 58.35
N LEU A 136 39.12 -16.63 58.74
CA LEU A 136 38.88 -16.18 60.10
C LEU A 136 38.95 -17.31 61.13
N ASP A 137 38.39 -18.48 60.80
CA ASP A 137 38.47 -19.67 61.67
C ASP A 137 39.92 -20.15 61.83
N LEU A 138 40.73 -20.09 60.77
CA LEU A 138 42.16 -20.39 60.83
C LEU A 138 42.91 -19.42 61.76
N TYR A 139 42.70 -18.10 61.60
CA TYR A 139 43.32 -17.11 62.49
C TYR A 139 42.88 -17.27 63.94
N ARG A 140 41.61 -17.61 64.16
CA ARG A 140 41.09 -17.90 65.49
C ARG A 140 41.80 -19.10 66.12
N GLN A 141 41.95 -20.20 65.37
CA GLN A 141 42.68 -21.39 65.86
C GLN A 141 44.14 -21.09 66.18
N MET A 142 44.82 -20.25 65.38
CA MET A 142 46.18 -19.81 65.67
C MET A 142 46.25 -19.03 66.99
N LEU A 143 45.35 -18.07 67.20
CA LEU A 143 45.29 -17.29 68.45
C LEU A 143 44.96 -18.18 69.66
N GLU A 144 44.03 -19.13 69.53
CA GLU A 144 43.70 -20.08 70.59
C GLU A 144 44.92 -20.97 70.94
N SER A 145 45.69 -21.41 69.94
CA SER A 145 46.95 -22.15 70.14
C SER A 145 48.03 -21.30 70.82
N ASP A 146 48.22 -20.05 70.41
CA ASP A 146 49.18 -19.13 71.03
C ASP A 146 48.81 -18.86 72.51
N GLU A 147 47.52 -18.69 72.83
CA GLU A 147 47.05 -18.56 74.21
C GLU A 147 47.32 -19.82 75.05
N GLU A 148 47.12 -21.01 74.48
CA GLU A 148 47.42 -22.28 75.14
C GLU A 148 48.92 -22.42 75.41
N ASP A 149 49.77 -22.07 74.45
CA ASP A 149 51.22 -22.06 74.61
C ASP A 149 51.67 -21.07 75.70
N GLU A 150 51.10 -19.86 75.75
CA GLU A 150 51.37 -18.89 76.82
C GLU A 150 50.98 -19.42 78.21
N ARG A 151 49.81 -20.05 78.35
CA ARG A 151 49.36 -20.67 79.61
C ARG A 151 50.27 -21.81 80.06
N THR A 152 50.75 -22.60 79.11
CA THR A 152 51.66 -23.72 79.37
C THR A 152 53.07 -23.24 79.75
N THR A 153 53.50 -22.12 79.17
CA THR A 153 54.82 -21.52 79.47
C THR A 153 54.82 -20.74 80.79
N ALA A 154 53.70 -20.11 81.16
CA ALA A 154 53.53 -19.37 82.41
C ALA A 154 53.49 -20.26 83.68
N THR A 155 53.34 -21.59 83.53
CA THR A 155 53.30 -22.54 84.66
C THR A 155 54.68 -23.08 85.07
N VAL A 156 55.78 -22.60 84.49
CA VAL A 156 57.13 -23.12 84.82
C VAL A 156 57.86 -22.26 85.87
N ARG A 157 57.90 -22.81 87.10
CA ARG A 157 58.86 -22.61 88.21
C ARG A 157 58.88 -21.28 88.98
N THR A 158 58.05 -21.19 90.02
CA THR A 158 58.52 -20.61 91.29
C THR A 158 59.30 -21.68 92.08
N LEU A 159 60.62 -21.56 92.15
CA LEU A 159 61.45 -22.38 93.04
C LEU A 159 61.16 -21.99 94.51
N PRO A 160 60.87 -22.93 95.43
CA PRO A 160 60.76 -22.60 96.84
C PRO A 160 62.15 -22.24 97.39
N ARG A 161 62.26 -21.05 98.01
CA ARG A 161 63.41 -20.68 98.86
C ARG A 161 63.46 -21.61 100.07
N THR A 162 64.24 -22.68 99.99
CA THR A 162 64.60 -23.45 101.18
C THR A 162 65.76 -22.78 101.91
N GLY A 163 65.51 -22.58 103.20
CA GLY A 163 66.29 -21.76 104.12
C GLY A 163 67.72 -22.22 104.36
N ARG A 164 68.48 -21.24 104.85
CA ARG A 164 69.90 -21.26 105.19
C ARG A 164 70.12 -21.85 106.60
N ARG A 165 71.34 -22.39 106.80
CA ARG A 165 72.16 -22.45 108.04
C ARG A 165 71.86 -23.54 109.10
N PRO A 166 72.77 -23.78 110.08
CA PRO A 166 74.25 -23.78 110.05
C PRO A 166 74.86 -24.95 110.87
N ALA A 167 76.17 -25.22 110.69
CA ALA A 167 77.18 -25.40 111.75
C ALA A 167 78.56 -25.51 111.10
#